data_AF-A0A378FQ88-F1
#
_entry.id   AF-A0A378FQ88-F1
#
_cell.length_a   1.000
_cell.length_b   1.000
_cell.length_c   1.000
_cell.angle_alpha   90.00
_cell.angle_beta   90.00
_cell.angle_gamma   90.00
#
_symmetry.space_group_name_H-M   'P 1'
#
loop_
_entity.id
_entity.type
_entity.pdbx_description
1 polymer ?
#
loop_
_entity_poly.entity_id
_entity_poly.type
_entity_poly.pdbx_seq_one_letter_code
_entity_poly.pdbx_strand_id
1 'polypeptide(L)'
;MLNTTLRNGLMLLIWLSLIFSVRAEEVPFLAPQQRPQLEANQPWPADRFLVLAYHDVEDDAADQRYLSVRTSALNEQIAWLLHNGYHAISVQDILDAHYGLKSLPPKAFLLSFDDGLQQLLHPRLAAA
;
A
#
# COMPACT_ATOMS: atom_id res chain seq x y z
N MET A 1 18.14 -44.56 30.58
CA MET A 1 17.11 -45.38 29.90
C MET A 1 15.76 -44.76 30.22
N LEU A 2 15.04 -44.22 29.23
CA LEU A 2 13.77 -43.53 29.47
C LEU A 2 12.70 -44.53 29.97
N ASN A 3 11.98 -44.20 31.05
CA ASN A 3 10.92 -45.05 31.59
C ASN A 3 9.84 -45.30 30.51
N THR A 4 9.45 -46.56 30.31
CA THR A 4 8.48 -46.98 29.28
C THR A 4 7.17 -46.20 29.36
N THR A 5 6.72 -45.85 30.56
CA THR A 5 5.51 -45.03 30.78
C THR A 5 5.68 -43.59 30.26
N LEU A 6 6.84 -42.97 30.51
CA LEU A 6 7.16 -41.62 30.04
C LEU A 6 7.28 -41.57 28.52
N ARG A 7 7.88 -42.60 27.91
CA ARG A 7 7.97 -42.72 26.45
C ARG A 7 6.59 -42.81 25.80
N ASN A 8 5.72 -43.64 26.36
CA ASN A 8 4.36 -43.81 25.84
C ASN A 8 3.53 -42.53 25.98
N GLY A 9 3.69 -41.80 27.10
CA GLY A 9 3.04 -40.51 27.31
C GLY A 9 3.49 -39.44 26.30
N LEU A 10 4.79 -39.37 26.01
CA LEU A 10 5.33 -38.45 25.01
C LEU A 10 4.80 -38.77 23.60
N MET A 11 4.74 -40.05 23.23
CA MET A 11 4.17 -40.49 21.94
C MET A 11 2.70 -40.10 21.82
N LEU A 12 1.92 -40.21 22.90
CA LEU A 12 0.51 -39.83 22.92
C LEU A 12 0.31 -38.31 22.79
N LEU A 13 1.15 -37.51 23.45
CA LEU A 13 1.13 -36.05 23.33
C LEU A 13 1.52 -35.57 21.92
N ILE A 14 2.54 -36.18 21.32
CA ILE A 14 2.93 -35.90 19.94
C ILE A 14 1.79 -36.27 18.99
N TRP A 15 1.18 -37.44 19.17
CA TRP A 15 0.05 -37.88 18.35
C TRP A 15 -1.16 -36.94 18.47
N LEU A 16 -1.50 -36.50 19.69
CA LEU A 16 -2.56 -35.52 19.91
C LEU A 16 -2.26 -34.17 19.26
N SER A 17 -1.04 -33.64 19.41
CA SER A 17 -0.64 -32.36 18.79
C SER A 17 -0.66 -32.41 17.25
N LEU A 18 -0.34 -33.56 16.64
CA LEU A 18 -0.45 -33.76 15.20
C LEU A 18 -1.90 -33.74 14.70
N ILE A 19 -2.85 -34.29 15.49
CA ILE A 19 -4.29 -34.27 15.15
C ILE A 19 -4.84 -32.84 15.14
N PHE A 20 -4.39 -31.99 16.05
CA PHE A 20 -4.81 -30.58 16.10
C PHE A 20 -4.15 -29.70 15.04
N SER A 21 -3.01 -30.10 14.48
CA SER A 21 -2.22 -29.28 13.54
C SER A 21 -2.70 -29.39 12.08
N VAL A 22 -3.65 -30.28 11.76
CA VAL A 22 -4.17 -30.44 10.39
C VAL A 22 -5.57 -29.83 10.30
N ARG A 23 -5.63 -28.50 10.28
CA ARG A 23 -6.78 -27.74 9.80
C ARG A 23 -6.27 -26.70 8.82
N ALA A 24 -5.80 -27.16 7.66
CA ALA A 24 -5.62 -26.27 6.52
C ALA A 24 -7.02 -25.99 5.97
N GLU A 25 -7.47 -24.74 6.07
CA GLU A 25 -8.67 -24.30 5.38
C GLU A 25 -8.40 -24.43 3.88
N GLU A 26 -9.21 -25.25 3.18
CA GLU A 26 -9.07 -25.42 1.75
C GLU A 26 -9.38 -24.07 1.09
N VAL A 27 -8.42 -23.49 0.36
CA VAL A 27 -8.69 -22.30 -0.45
C VAL A 27 -9.60 -22.74 -1.60
N PRO A 28 -10.89 -22.37 -1.61
CA PRO A 28 -11.79 -22.84 -2.65
C PRO A 28 -11.41 -22.22 -3.99
N PHE A 29 -11.52 -23.01 -5.07
CA PHE A 29 -11.41 -22.45 -6.41
C PHE A 29 -12.56 -21.46 -6.65
N LEU A 30 -12.23 -20.18 -6.82
CA LEU A 30 -13.17 -19.15 -7.26
C LEU A 30 -13.04 -18.97 -8.78
N ALA A 31 -14.10 -19.33 -9.51
CA ALA A 31 -14.18 -19.10 -10.95
C ALA A 31 -14.01 -17.59 -11.25
N PRO A 32 -13.43 -17.21 -12.42
CA PRO A 32 -13.15 -15.81 -12.74
C PRO A 32 -14.33 -14.85 -12.54
N GLN A 33 -15.56 -15.28 -12.82
CA GLN A 33 -16.78 -14.47 -12.68
C GLN A 33 -17.18 -14.22 -11.22
N GLN A 34 -16.73 -15.09 -10.30
CA GLN A 34 -17.03 -15.01 -8.87
C GLN A 34 -15.92 -14.31 -8.08
N ARG A 35 -14.82 -13.91 -8.72
CA ARG A 35 -13.76 -13.16 -8.06
C ARG A 35 -14.26 -11.75 -7.75
N PRO A 36 -13.94 -11.21 -6.56
CA PRO A 36 -14.16 -9.80 -6.28
C PRO A 36 -13.58 -8.94 -7.39
N GLN A 37 -14.36 -7.98 -7.88
CA GLN A 37 -13.85 -6.99 -8.82
C GLN A 37 -12.86 -6.09 -8.10
N LEU A 38 -11.82 -5.64 -8.81
CA LEU A 38 -10.89 -4.67 -8.27
C LEU A 38 -11.62 -3.37 -7.96
N GLU A 39 -11.24 -2.68 -6.88
CA GLU A 39 -11.76 -1.35 -6.54
C GLU A 39 -11.58 -0.35 -7.71
N ALA A 40 -10.54 -0.54 -8.52
CA ALA A 40 -10.28 0.24 -9.73
C ALA A 40 -11.38 0.15 -10.81
N ASN A 41 -12.22 -0.89 -10.77
CA ASN A 41 -13.34 -1.06 -11.70
C ASN A 41 -14.61 -0.32 -11.24
N GLN A 42 -14.63 0.17 -10.00
CA GLN A 42 -15.76 0.94 -9.48
C GLN A 42 -15.64 2.41 -9.89
N PRO A 43 -16.78 3.14 -9.98
CA PRO A 43 -16.74 4.59 -10.15
C PRO A 43 -15.95 5.25 -9.00
N TRP A 44 -15.24 6.33 -9.32
CA TRP A 44 -14.53 7.09 -8.29
C TRP A 44 -15.53 7.64 -7.26
N PRO A 45 -15.37 7.35 -5.95
CA PRO A 45 -16.34 7.81 -4.97
C PRO A 45 -16.25 9.32 -4.75
N ALA A 46 -17.40 9.96 -4.48
CA ALA A 46 -17.47 11.39 -4.20
C ALA A 46 -16.66 11.77 -2.95
N ASP A 47 -15.98 12.92 -2.99
CA ASP A 47 -15.16 13.47 -1.91
C ASP A 47 -14.13 12.47 -1.33
N ARG A 48 -13.64 11.56 -2.16
CA ARG A 48 -12.52 10.66 -1.84
C ARG A 48 -11.29 11.01 -2.66
N PHE A 49 -10.13 10.76 -2.05
CA PHE A 49 -8.82 11.01 -2.63
C PHE A 49 -7.88 9.83 -2.37
N LEU A 50 -6.87 9.70 -3.22
CA LEU A 50 -5.75 8.78 -3.04
C LEU A 50 -4.60 9.50 -2.32
N VAL A 51 -3.88 8.79 -1.45
CA VAL A 51 -2.61 9.29 -0.90
C VAL A 51 -1.49 8.40 -1.41
N LEU A 52 -0.47 9.02 -1.99
CA LEU A 52 0.75 8.34 -2.45
C LEU A 52 1.91 8.81 -1.59
N ALA A 53 2.47 7.89 -0.81
CA ALA A 53 3.58 8.16 0.09
C ALA A 53 4.91 7.82 -0.57
N TYR A 54 5.81 8.79 -0.57
CA TYR A 54 7.20 8.68 -1.01
C TYR A 54 8.12 8.90 0.19
N HIS A 55 9.28 8.26 0.20
CA HIS A 55 10.25 8.41 1.30
C HIS A 55 11.44 9.25 0.86
N ASP A 56 12.14 8.83 -0.21
CA ASP A 56 13.27 9.59 -0.76
C ASP A 56 13.24 9.66 -2.31
N VAL A 57 13.92 10.67 -2.84
CA VAL A 57 14.02 10.93 -4.28
C VAL A 57 15.48 11.24 -4.64
N GLU A 58 16.05 10.39 -5.48
CA GLU A 58 17.46 10.46 -5.87
C GLU A 58 17.60 10.55 -7.40
N ASP A 59 18.60 11.29 -7.90
CA ASP A 59 18.76 11.46 -9.35
C ASP A 59 19.33 10.20 -10.03
N ASP A 60 20.20 9.47 -9.33
CA ASP A 60 20.94 8.32 -9.84
C ASP A 60 20.21 6.99 -9.57
N ALA A 61 20.86 6.05 -8.88
CA ALA A 61 20.28 4.75 -8.56
C ALA A 61 19.50 4.85 -7.25
N ALA A 62 18.27 4.35 -7.26
CA ALA A 62 17.41 4.41 -6.08
C ALA A 62 17.90 3.44 -4.99
N ASP A 63 18.11 3.96 -3.79
CA ASP A 63 18.50 3.16 -2.63
C ASP A 63 17.30 2.54 -1.89
N GLN A 64 17.23 1.21 -1.89
CA GLN A 64 16.16 0.47 -1.21
C GLN A 64 16.17 0.66 0.32
N ARG A 65 17.31 1.04 0.91
CA ARG A 65 17.40 1.29 2.37
C ARG A 65 16.54 2.48 2.81
N TYR A 66 16.30 3.42 1.91
CA TYR A 66 15.50 4.62 2.13
C TYR A 66 14.19 4.61 1.33
N LEU A 67 13.84 3.45 0.74
CA LEU A 67 12.68 3.30 -0.13
C LEU A 67 12.65 4.37 -1.24
N SER A 68 13.83 4.73 -1.76
CA SER A 68 13.98 5.82 -2.72
C SER A 68 13.34 5.48 -4.06
N VAL A 69 12.91 6.52 -4.77
CA VAL A 69 12.62 6.48 -6.21
C VAL A 69 13.60 7.38 -6.96
N ARG A 70 13.78 7.11 -8.25
CA ARG A 70 14.54 8.04 -9.11
C ARG A 70 13.73 9.30 -9.37
N THR A 71 14.38 10.47 -9.48
CA THR A 71 13.72 11.73 -9.88
C THR A 71 12.96 11.57 -11.21
N SER A 72 13.56 10.88 -12.19
CA SER A 72 12.91 10.57 -13.47
C SER A 72 11.67 9.70 -13.31
N ALA A 73 11.73 8.68 -12.45
CA ALA A 73 10.60 7.80 -12.18
C ALA A 73 9.46 8.55 -11.47
N LEU A 74 9.77 9.43 -10.51
CA LEU A 74 8.75 10.28 -9.87
C LEU A 74 8.07 11.20 -10.90
N ASN A 75 8.85 11.85 -11.77
CA ASN A 75 8.30 12.69 -12.83
C ASN A 75 7.39 11.90 -13.78
N GLU A 76 7.79 10.69 -14.20
CA GLU A 76 6.97 9.81 -15.02
C GLU A 76 5.67 9.39 -14.31
N GLN A 77 5.73 9.09 -13.02
CA GLN A 77 4.55 8.74 -12.22
C GLN A 77 3.57 9.91 -12.09
N ILE A 78 4.07 11.12 -11.80
CA ILE A 78 3.25 12.33 -11.74
C ILE A 78 2.65 12.64 -13.11
N ALA A 79 3.46 12.59 -14.17
CA ALA A 79 2.98 12.81 -15.53
C ALA A 79 1.88 11.81 -15.93
N TRP A 80 2.05 10.54 -15.55
CA TRP A 80 1.03 9.51 -15.78
C TRP A 80 -0.28 9.81 -15.05
N LEU A 81 -0.21 10.24 -13.78
CA LEU A 81 -1.41 10.61 -13.01
C LEU A 81 -2.16 11.75 -13.71
N LEU A 82 -1.46 12.83 -14.04
CA LEU A 82 -2.06 13.99 -14.69
C LEU A 82 -2.64 13.64 -16.05
N HIS A 83 -1.93 12.84 -16.86
CA HIS A 83 -2.40 12.39 -18.17
C HIS A 83 -3.68 11.52 -18.08
N ASN A 84 -3.83 10.74 -17.00
CA ASN A 84 -4.99 9.87 -16.77
C ASN A 84 -6.14 10.57 -16.01
N GLY A 85 -6.09 11.90 -15.90
CA GLY A 85 -7.14 12.73 -15.33
C GLY A 85 -7.21 12.66 -13.80
N TYR A 86 -6.09 12.37 -13.13
CA TYR A 86 -5.98 12.57 -11.69
C TYR A 86 -5.68 14.03 -11.38
N HIS A 87 -6.20 14.50 -10.25
CA HIS A 87 -6.11 15.90 -9.84
C HIS A 87 -5.29 16.03 -8.55
N ALA A 88 -4.14 16.69 -8.62
CA ALA A 88 -3.34 16.97 -7.43
C ALA A 88 -4.13 17.90 -6.49
N ILE A 89 -4.18 17.55 -5.21
CA ILE A 89 -4.82 18.34 -4.16
C ILE A 89 -3.84 18.61 -3.02
N SER A 90 -4.08 19.69 -2.28
CA SER A 90 -3.36 20.08 -1.08
C SER A 90 -4.07 19.59 0.19
N VAL A 91 -3.37 19.64 1.32
CA VAL A 91 -3.99 19.41 2.64
C VAL A 91 -5.11 20.42 2.91
N GLN A 92 -4.96 21.67 2.46
CA GLN A 92 -6.02 22.67 2.61
C GLN A 92 -7.27 22.28 1.83
N ASP A 93 -7.13 21.68 0.64
CA ASP A 93 -8.28 21.21 -0.12
C ASP A 93 -9.07 20.13 0.62
N ILE A 94 -8.36 19.24 1.32
CA ILE A 94 -8.96 18.19 2.16
C ILE A 94 -9.68 18.80 3.36
N LEU A 95 -9.07 19.78 4.02
CA LEU A 95 -9.69 20.47 5.16
C LEU A 95 -10.95 21.23 4.74
N ASP A 96 -10.87 21.99 3.65
CA ASP A 96 -12.02 22.72 3.10
C ASP A 96 -13.17 21.75 2.74
N ALA A 97 -12.84 20.61 2.14
CA ALA A 97 -13.84 19.59 1.82
C ALA A 97 -14.44 18.94 3.07
N HIS A 98 -13.62 18.66 4.08
CA HIS A 98 -14.08 18.17 5.37
C HIS A 98 -15.07 19.14 6.05
N TYR A 99 -14.82 20.45 5.95
CA TYR A 99 -15.72 21.49 6.47
C TYR A 99 -16.89 21.84 5.53
N GLY A 100 -17.03 21.15 4.39
CA GLY A 100 -18.11 21.40 3.42
C GLY A 100 -17.99 22.72 2.67
N LEU A 101 -16.80 23.34 2.65
CA LEU A 101 -16.54 24.60 1.95
C LEU A 101 -16.36 24.41 0.45
N LYS A 102 -15.94 23.21 0.01
CA LYS A 102 -15.87 22.79 -1.39
C LYS A 102 -15.93 21.28 -1.53
N SER A 103 -16.16 20.76 -2.73
CA SER A 103 -15.99 19.33 -3.03
C SER A 103 -14.61 19.06 -3.61
N LEU A 104 -14.08 17.86 -3.37
CA LEU A 104 -12.86 17.40 -4.03
C LEU A 104 -13.16 17.04 -5.50
N PRO A 105 -12.21 17.28 -6.43
CA PRO A 105 -12.37 16.81 -7.80
C PRO A 105 -12.42 15.28 -7.84
N PRO A 106 -13.07 14.67 -8.86
CA PRO A 106 -12.95 13.23 -9.08
C PRO A 106 -11.47 12.87 -9.29
N LYS A 107 -11.05 11.65 -8.92
CA LYS A 107 -9.65 11.22 -9.02
C LYS A 107 -8.65 12.15 -8.32
N ALA A 108 -9.05 12.79 -7.21
CA ALA A 108 -8.15 13.59 -6.41
C ALA A 108 -7.01 12.75 -5.82
N PHE A 109 -5.79 13.29 -5.79
CA PHE A 109 -4.65 12.67 -5.13
C PHE A 109 -3.79 13.67 -4.36
N LEU A 110 -3.26 13.21 -3.22
CA LEU A 110 -2.28 13.89 -2.41
C LEU A 110 -0.96 13.12 -2.51
N LEU A 111 0.14 13.85 -2.73
CA LEU A 111 1.48 13.31 -2.54
C LEU A 111 1.93 13.63 -1.11
N SER A 112 2.36 12.61 -0.37
CA SER A 112 3.05 12.78 0.90
C SER A 112 4.50 12.34 0.75
N PHE A 113 5.39 13.05 1.43
CA PHE A 113 6.81 12.74 1.47
C PHE A 113 7.25 12.66 2.94
N ASP A 114 7.73 11.50 3.35
CA ASP A 114 7.97 11.16 4.75
C ASP A 114 9.45 11.34 5.14
N ASP A 115 9.80 11.07 6.39
CA ASP A 115 11.15 11.05 6.97
C ASP A 115 11.96 12.37 6.98
N GLY A 116 11.52 13.41 6.27
CA GLY A 116 12.15 14.73 6.29
C GLY A 116 13.57 14.76 5.71
N LEU A 117 13.86 13.86 4.76
CA LEU A 117 15.16 13.73 4.13
C LEU A 117 15.54 15.00 3.34
N GLN A 118 16.83 15.33 3.34
CA GLN A 118 17.33 16.60 2.79
C GLN A 118 17.03 16.76 1.30
N GLN A 119 16.97 15.67 0.53
CA GLN A 119 16.65 15.72 -0.91
C GLN A 119 15.27 16.32 -1.18
N LEU A 120 14.30 16.13 -0.27
CA LEU A 120 12.95 16.69 -0.38
C LEU A 120 12.90 18.20 -0.12
N LEU A 121 13.74 18.69 0.80
CA LEU A 121 13.78 20.09 1.23
C LEU A 121 14.49 21.01 0.21
N HIS A 122 15.18 20.44 -0.77
CA HIS A 122 15.76 21.20 -1.88
C HIS A 122 14.78 21.26 -3.06
N PRO A 123 14.43 22.45 -3.57
CA PRO A 123 13.48 22.59 -4.67
C PRO A 123 14.10 22.06 -5.98
N ARG A 124 13.85 20.78 -6.26
CA ARG A 124 14.23 20.13 -7.54
C ARG A 124 13.04 19.93 -8.48
N LEU A 125 11.82 20.11 -8.00
CA LEU A 125 10.57 19.85 -8.73
C LEU A 125 9.99 21.07 -9.48
N ALA A 126 10.67 22.21 -9.50
CA ALA A 126 10.16 23.44 -10.12
C ALA A 126 10.38 23.54 -11.65
N ALA A 127 10.75 22.46 -12.33
CA ALA A 127 11.16 22.49 -13.75
C ALA A 127 10.38 21.53 -14.66
N ALA A 128 9.12 21.23 -14.34
CA ALA A 128 8.20 20.50 -15.21
C ALA A 128 6.98 21.37 -15.54
#